data_AF-Q50849-F1
#
_entry.id   AF-Q50849-F1
#
_cell.length_a   1.000
_cell.length_b   1.000
_cell.length_c   1.000
_cell.angle_alpha   90.00
_cell.angle_beta   90.00
_cell.angle_gamma   90.00
#
_symmetry.space_group_name_H-M   'P 1'
#
loop_
_entity.id
_entity.type
_entity.pdbx_description
1 polymer ?
#
loop_
_entity_poly.entity_id
_entity_poly.type
_entity_poly.pdbx_seq_one_letter_code
_entity_poly.pdbx_strand_id
1 'polypeptide(L)'
;MNNLNSENMCNCCNSANSCGGTNGISWDREKCEYCGPCAIKCPNDAIMVVNPKGLELPSRAKTERANEFKMCDLCGTCVSACPTEALQMGKIVHNEKEYDRIEFTPSLCDSCGACVEICPQNVLKLNEEYKLKGFCVMCLKCIDACDKTNQNALSLK
;
A
#
# COMPACT_ATOMS: atom_id res chain seq x y z
N MET A 1 1.79 -11.37 31.92
CA MET A 1 2.40 -11.62 30.60
C MET A 1 1.37 -11.24 29.56
N ASN A 2 1.53 -10.08 28.92
CA ASN A 2 0.66 -9.71 27.81
C ASN A 2 1.08 -10.58 26.61
N ASN A 3 0.18 -11.44 26.18
CA ASN A 3 0.33 -12.24 24.96
C ASN A 3 0.37 -11.24 23.80
N LEU A 4 1.55 -11.02 23.23
CA LEU A 4 1.72 -10.25 22.01
C LEU A 4 1.12 -11.09 20.88
N ASN A 5 -0.14 -10.83 20.53
CA ASN A 5 -0.74 -11.43 19.35
C ASN A 5 0.07 -11.02 18.12
N SER A 6 0.55 -12.01 17.37
CA SER A 6 1.28 -11.86 16.10
C SER A 6 0.51 -11.09 15.02
N GLU A 7 -0.79 -10.86 15.23
CA GLU A 7 -1.69 -10.15 14.30
C GLU A 7 -1.35 -8.66 14.12
N ASN A 8 -0.58 -8.07 15.04
CA ASN A 8 -0.19 -6.64 14.98
C ASN A 8 1.26 -6.41 14.53
N MET A 9 1.97 -7.45 14.09
CA MET A 9 3.36 -7.30 13.65
C MET A 9 3.42 -6.65 12.26
N CYS A 10 4.15 -5.53 12.15
CA CYS A 10 4.41 -4.92 10.86
C CYS A 10 5.37 -5.80 10.06
N ASN A 11 4.92 -6.31 8.90
CA ASN A 11 5.72 -7.16 8.01
C ASN A 11 7.00 -6.47 7.48
N CYS A 12 7.12 -5.15 7.63
CA CYS A 12 8.32 -4.41 7.24
C CYS A 12 9.48 -4.55 8.24
N CYS A 13 9.21 -4.70 9.53
CA CYS A 13 10.27 -4.67 10.55
C CYS A 13 10.17 -5.77 11.63
N ASN A 14 9.14 -6.64 11.59
CA ASN A 14 8.85 -7.64 12.63
C ASN A 14 8.87 -7.07 14.07
N SER A 15 8.69 -5.75 14.21
CA SER A 15 8.64 -5.07 15.50
C SER A 15 7.18 -4.84 15.87
N ALA A 16 6.89 -4.93 17.17
CA ALA A 16 5.52 -4.89 17.63
C ALA A 16 4.85 -3.51 17.51
N ASN A 17 5.57 -2.38 17.32
CA ASN A 17 4.97 -1.03 17.34
C ASN A 17 5.84 0.15 16.81
N SER A 18 6.97 -0.05 16.10
CA SER A 18 7.90 1.08 15.84
C SER A 18 7.94 1.65 14.41
N CYS A 19 7.49 0.92 13.40
CA CYS A 19 7.42 1.40 12.02
C CYS A 19 5.94 1.58 11.64
N GLY A 20 5.55 2.77 11.16
CA GLY A 20 4.17 3.29 11.07
C GLY A 20 3.16 2.43 10.28
N GLY A 21 1.90 2.88 10.18
CA GLY A 21 0.87 2.20 9.38
C GLY A 21 0.09 1.10 10.11
N THR A 22 -0.10 1.21 11.43
CA THR A 22 -0.97 0.26 12.15
C THR A 22 -2.44 0.47 11.79
N ASN A 23 -2.83 1.68 11.40
CA ASN A 23 -4.22 2.04 11.10
C ASN A 23 -4.38 2.36 9.61
N GLY A 24 -4.71 1.35 8.81
CA GLY A 24 -4.86 1.50 7.37
C GLY A 24 -5.74 0.41 6.78
N ILE A 25 -5.33 -0.14 5.64
CA ILE A 25 -6.02 -1.24 4.98
C ILE A 25 -5.33 -2.56 5.37
N SER A 26 -6.12 -3.57 5.74
CA SER A 26 -5.70 -4.94 5.94
C SER A 26 -5.98 -5.77 4.69
N TRP A 27 -5.14 -6.79 4.48
CA TRP A 27 -5.33 -7.80 3.44
C TRP A 27 -5.45 -9.17 4.09
N ASP A 28 -6.57 -9.85 3.82
CA ASP A 28 -6.82 -11.23 4.19
C ASP A 28 -6.38 -12.15 3.05
N ARG A 29 -5.28 -12.87 3.28
CA ARG A 29 -4.68 -13.79 2.31
C ARG A 29 -5.59 -14.99 2.03
N GLU A 30 -6.36 -15.45 3.01
CA GLU A 30 -7.21 -16.65 2.86
C GLU A 30 -8.44 -16.34 2.00
N LYS A 31 -8.94 -15.10 2.06
CA LYS A 31 -10.04 -14.62 1.22
C LYS A 31 -9.60 -14.11 -0.16
N CYS A 32 -8.31 -13.86 -0.39
CA CYS A 32 -7.88 -13.22 -1.63
C CYS A 32 -7.68 -14.23 -2.77
N GLU A 33 -8.50 -14.12 -3.82
CA GLU A 33 -8.36 -14.90 -5.04
C GLU A 33 -7.43 -14.28 -6.11
N TYR A 34 -6.70 -13.21 -5.77
CA TYR A 34 -5.77 -12.52 -6.69
C TYR A 34 -6.46 -12.04 -7.99
N CYS A 35 -7.74 -11.68 -7.93
CA CYS A 35 -8.53 -11.28 -9.10
C CYS A 35 -8.12 -9.90 -9.67
N GLY A 36 -7.65 -9.00 -8.81
CA GLY A 36 -7.00 -7.74 -9.19
C GLY A 36 -7.83 -6.47 -9.44
N PRO A 37 -9.18 -6.39 -9.31
CA PRO A 37 -9.88 -5.11 -9.36
C PRO A 37 -9.38 -4.06 -8.37
N CYS A 38 -8.91 -4.46 -7.18
CA CYS A 38 -8.28 -3.55 -6.23
C CYS A 38 -7.03 -2.86 -6.79
N ALA A 39 -6.17 -3.60 -7.51
CA ALA A 39 -5.01 -3.04 -8.21
C ALA A 39 -5.44 -2.11 -9.36
N ILE A 40 -6.43 -2.52 -10.16
CA ILE A 40 -6.95 -1.74 -11.30
C ILE A 40 -7.63 -0.43 -10.85
N LYS A 41 -8.32 -0.44 -9.70
CA LYS A 41 -9.08 0.71 -9.20
C LYS A 41 -8.28 1.62 -8.29
N CYS A 42 -7.08 1.23 -7.88
CA CYS A 42 -6.21 2.09 -7.08
C CYS A 42 -5.77 3.30 -7.92
N PRO A 43 -6.16 4.54 -7.55
CA PRO A 43 -5.83 5.72 -8.35
C PRO A 43 -4.34 6.10 -8.32
N ASN A 44 -3.59 5.57 -7.37
CA ASN A 44 -2.18 5.88 -7.17
C ASN A 44 -1.27 4.64 -7.34
N ASP A 45 -1.77 3.57 -7.97
CA ASP A 45 -1.01 2.33 -8.24
C ASP A 45 -0.32 1.71 -7.00
N ALA A 46 -0.91 1.90 -5.82
CA ALA A 46 -0.35 1.45 -4.55
C ALA A 46 -0.59 -0.04 -4.25
N ILE A 47 -1.19 -0.77 -5.19
CA ILE A 47 -1.52 -2.19 -5.08
C ILE A 47 -1.10 -2.87 -6.37
N MET A 48 -0.40 -4.00 -6.25
CA MET A 48 -0.03 -4.87 -7.36
C MET A 48 -0.56 -6.27 -7.09
N VAL A 49 -1.15 -6.88 -8.14
CA VAL A 49 -1.64 -8.25 -8.10
C VAL A 49 -1.13 -9.02 -9.32
N VAL A 50 -0.54 -10.19 -9.11
CA VAL A 50 -0.35 -11.18 -10.18
C VAL A 50 -1.40 -12.26 -10.01
N ASN A 51 -2.31 -12.36 -10.98
CA ASN A 51 -3.40 -13.32 -10.92
C ASN A 51 -2.92 -14.77 -11.19
N PRO A 52 -3.77 -15.80 -11.00
CA PRO A 52 -3.38 -17.20 -11.23
C PRO A 52 -2.97 -17.53 -12.67
N LYS A 53 -3.28 -16.65 -13.64
CA LYS A 53 -2.94 -16.80 -15.06
C LYS A 53 -1.67 -16.04 -15.46
N GLY A 54 -0.92 -15.51 -14.50
CA GLY A 54 0.32 -14.77 -14.74
C GLY A 54 0.11 -13.40 -15.38
N LEU A 55 -1.03 -12.75 -15.13
CA LEU A 55 -1.25 -11.36 -15.52
C LEU A 55 -1.03 -10.43 -14.32
N GLU A 56 -0.04 -9.54 -14.41
CA GLU A 56 0.20 -8.49 -13.43
C GLU A 56 -0.77 -7.31 -13.65
N LEU A 57 -1.34 -6.80 -12.57
CA LEU A 57 -2.27 -5.67 -12.54
C LEU A 57 -1.73 -4.61 -11.57
N PRO A 58 -1.82 -3.30 -11.89
CA PRO A 58 -2.59 -2.72 -13.02
C PRO A 58 -1.84 -2.69 -14.36
N SER A 59 -0.57 -3.10 -14.43
CA SER A 59 0.28 -2.99 -15.63
C SER A 59 -0.21 -3.77 -16.84
N ARG A 60 -1.02 -4.83 -16.62
CA ARG A 60 -1.46 -5.81 -17.63
C ARG A 60 -0.31 -6.52 -18.33
N ALA A 61 0.84 -6.63 -17.66
CA ALA A 61 1.99 -7.38 -18.17
C ALA A 61 1.83 -8.88 -17.92
N LYS A 62 2.16 -9.71 -18.91
CA LYS A 62 2.28 -11.17 -18.71
C LYS A 62 3.60 -11.49 -17.99
N THR A 63 3.57 -12.42 -17.05
CA THR A 63 4.70 -12.86 -16.22
C THR A 63 4.57 -14.36 -15.89
N GLU A 64 5.67 -15.00 -15.50
CA GLU A 64 5.69 -16.39 -15.02
C GLU A 64 5.29 -16.53 -13.54
N ARG A 65 5.19 -15.40 -12.81
CA ARG A 65 4.70 -15.36 -11.43
C ARG A 65 3.19 -15.60 -11.38
N ALA A 66 2.67 -16.01 -10.22
CA ALA A 66 1.25 -16.18 -9.98
C ALA A 66 0.93 -15.98 -8.49
N ASN A 67 -0.32 -15.62 -8.20
CA ASN A 67 -0.85 -15.50 -6.83
C ASN A 67 0.00 -14.59 -5.94
N GLU A 68 0.43 -13.45 -6.50
CA GLU A 68 1.22 -12.46 -5.77
C GLU A 68 0.34 -11.24 -5.47
N PHE A 69 0.45 -10.71 -4.25
CA PHE A 69 -0.24 -9.50 -3.82
C PHE A 69 0.76 -8.64 -3.05
N LYS A 70 0.87 -7.37 -3.45
CA LYS A 70 1.67 -6.35 -2.76
C LYS A 70 0.85 -5.07 -2.66
N MET A 71 0.99 -4.37 -1.55
CA MET A 71 0.36 -3.06 -1.39
C MET A 71 1.17 -2.16 -0.46
N CYS A 72 1.03 -0.85 -0.61
CA CYS A 72 1.49 0.10 0.40
C CYS A 72 0.74 -0.17 1.71
N ASP A 73 1.50 -0.52 2.75
CA ASP A 73 1.03 -0.81 4.10
C ASP A 73 1.16 0.39 5.05
N LEU A 74 1.48 1.57 4.50
CA LEU A 74 1.66 2.83 5.23
C LEU A 74 2.79 2.76 6.29
N CYS A 75 3.80 1.90 6.08
CA CYS A 75 4.93 1.73 7.00
C CYS A 75 5.75 2.99 7.32
N GLY A 76 5.68 4.01 6.47
CA GLY A 76 6.40 5.27 6.63
C GLY A 76 7.89 5.20 6.29
N THR A 77 8.45 4.07 5.86
CA THR A 77 9.88 3.97 5.47
C THR A 77 10.24 4.97 4.37
N CYS A 78 9.34 5.19 3.41
CA CYS A 78 9.50 6.19 2.36
C CYS A 78 9.51 7.64 2.88
N VAL A 79 8.77 7.92 3.95
CA VAL A 79 8.76 9.22 4.64
C VAL A 79 10.11 9.44 5.31
N SER A 80 10.57 8.47 6.11
CA SER A 80 11.86 8.56 6.82
C SER A 80 13.08 8.70 5.90
N ALA A 81 12.99 8.19 4.67
CA ALA A 81 14.07 8.25 3.69
C ALA A 81 13.99 9.47 2.76
N CYS A 82 12.98 10.34 2.86
CA CYS A 82 12.79 11.46 1.94
C CYS A 82 13.68 12.66 2.34
N PRO A 83 14.77 12.97 1.62
CA PRO A 83 15.72 14.00 2.04
C PRO A 83 15.18 15.43 1.91
N THR A 84 14.16 15.63 1.08
CA THR A 84 13.54 16.94 0.86
C THR A 84 12.25 17.14 1.66
N GLU A 85 11.89 16.17 2.51
CA GLU A 85 10.65 16.18 3.31
C GLU A 85 9.37 16.28 2.47
N ALA A 86 9.45 15.94 1.18
CA ALA A 86 8.31 15.94 0.27
C ALA A 86 7.26 14.87 0.64
N LEU A 87 7.63 13.85 1.41
CA LEU A 87 6.75 12.82 1.94
C LEU A 87 6.60 13.01 3.45
N GLN A 88 5.37 12.95 3.95
CA GLN A 88 5.06 13.04 5.38
C GLN A 88 4.00 12.02 5.78
N MET A 89 4.04 11.58 7.04
CA MET A 89 2.93 10.83 7.63
C MET A 89 1.84 11.81 8.04
N GLY A 90 0.63 11.55 7.57
CA GLY A 90 -0.58 12.31 7.92
C GLY A 90 -1.66 11.40 8.46
N LYS A 91 -2.82 12.00 8.75
CA LYS A 91 -4.03 11.31 9.20
C LYS A 91 -5.22 11.66 8.32
N ILE A 92 -6.19 10.76 8.24
CA ILE A 92 -7.52 11.02 7.70
C ILE A 92 -8.57 10.45 8.65
N VAL A 93 -9.69 11.16 8.82
CA VAL A 93 -10.84 10.68 9.57
C VAL A 93 -11.85 10.05 8.61
N HIS A 94 -12.25 8.82 8.91
CA HIS A 94 -13.33 8.12 8.21
C HIS A 94 -14.21 7.44 9.25
N ASN A 95 -15.53 7.70 9.20
CA ASN A 95 -16.49 7.21 10.20
C ASN A 95 -16.02 7.41 11.65
N GLU A 96 -15.61 8.64 11.98
CA GLU A 96 -15.14 9.04 13.31
C GLU A 96 -13.85 8.35 13.80
N LYS A 97 -13.20 7.51 12.99
CA LYS A 97 -11.91 6.86 13.29
C LYS A 97 -10.78 7.48 12.46
N GLU A 98 -9.61 7.59 13.07
CA GLU A 98 -8.39 8.06 12.41
C GLU A 98 -7.59 6.92 11.76
N TYR A 99 -7.17 7.17 10.53
CA TYR A 99 -6.30 6.29 9.74
C TYR A 99 -5.04 7.02 9.29
N ASP A 100 -3.95 6.28 9.17
CA ASP A 100 -2.69 6.75 8.61
C ASP A 100 -2.85 7.05 7.12
N ARG A 101 -2.19 8.09 6.63
CA ARG A 101 -1.99 8.32 5.20
C ARG A 101 -0.58 8.83 4.94
N ILE A 102 -0.11 8.66 3.71
CA ILE A 102 1.08 9.35 3.23
C ILE A 102 0.64 10.62 2.50
N GLU A 103 1.20 11.74 2.89
CA GLU A 103 1.04 13.04 2.25
C GLU A 103 2.26 13.31 1.39
N PHE A 104 2.03 13.82 0.18
CA PHE A 104 3.09 14.10 -0.78
C PHE A 104 2.97 15.53 -1.30
N THR A 105 4.08 16.26 -1.25
CA THR A 105 4.20 17.64 -1.74
C THR A 105 5.10 17.66 -2.99
N PRO A 106 4.54 17.63 -4.21
CA PRO A 106 5.34 17.52 -5.43
C PRO A 106 6.34 18.65 -5.63
N SER A 107 6.05 19.87 -5.16
CA SER A 107 6.97 21.01 -5.30
C SER A 107 8.30 20.81 -4.55
N LEU A 108 8.31 20.00 -3.48
CA LEU A 108 9.51 19.69 -2.70
C LEU A 108 10.27 18.47 -3.23
N CYS A 109 9.64 17.64 -4.06
CA CYS A 109 10.26 16.42 -4.58
C CYS A 109 11.25 16.74 -5.71
N ASP A 110 12.47 16.23 -5.59
CA ASP A 110 13.55 16.33 -6.59
C ASP A 110 13.67 15.08 -7.47
N SER A 111 12.74 14.12 -7.32
CA SER A 111 12.73 12.83 -8.01
C SER A 111 14.00 11.99 -7.81
N CYS A 112 14.71 12.13 -6.68
CA CYS A 112 15.95 11.38 -6.41
C CYS A 112 15.77 9.84 -6.29
N GLY A 113 14.56 9.35 -6.02
CA GLY A 113 14.26 7.92 -5.98
C GLY A 113 14.52 7.21 -4.64
N ALA A 114 15.05 7.88 -3.62
CA ALA A 114 15.34 7.27 -2.30
C ALA A 114 14.12 6.54 -1.69
N CYS A 115 12.93 7.13 -1.83
CA CYS A 115 11.67 6.52 -1.38
C CYS A 115 11.30 5.24 -2.14
N VAL A 116 11.64 5.16 -3.43
CA VAL A 116 11.41 3.99 -4.29
C VAL A 116 12.32 2.84 -3.86
N GLU A 117 13.62 3.12 -3.74
CA GLU A 117 14.64 2.13 -3.38
C GLU A 117 14.38 1.46 -2.02
N ILE A 118 13.92 2.24 -1.03
CA ILE A 118 13.72 1.74 0.34
C ILE A 118 12.35 1.07 0.55
N CYS A 119 11.43 1.13 -0.41
CA CYS A 119 10.06 0.64 -0.23
C CYS A 119 10.03 -0.89 -0.02
N PRO A 120 9.68 -1.40 1.17
CA PRO A 120 9.73 -2.85 1.42
C PRO A 120 8.74 -3.64 0.56
N GLN A 121 7.65 -2.98 0.19
CA GLN A 121 6.59 -3.54 -0.64
C GLN A 121 6.90 -3.43 -2.14
N ASN A 122 7.95 -2.68 -2.53
CA ASN A 122 8.35 -2.44 -3.91
C ASN A 122 7.19 -2.00 -4.84
N VAL A 123 6.34 -1.09 -4.35
CA VAL A 123 5.19 -0.55 -5.09
C VAL A 123 5.38 0.91 -5.50
N LEU A 124 6.31 1.63 -4.85
CA LEU A 124 6.64 3.01 -5.19
C LEU A 124 7.34 3.10 -6.54
N LYS A 125 7.04 4.15 -7.32
CA LYS A 125 7.65 4.42 -8.62
C LYS A 125 7.67 5.91 -8.92
N LEU A 126 8.76 6.37 -9.51
CA LEU A 126 8.82 7.71 -10.10
C LEU A 126 7.82 7.80 -11.25
N ASN A 127 7.24 8.98 -11.43
CA ASN A 127 6.25 9.23 -12.47
C ASN A 127 6.50 10.61 -13.09
N GLU A 128 6.47 10.71 -14.41
CA GLU A 128 6.80 11.96 -15.11
C GLU A 128 5.79 13.08 -14.84
N GLU A 129 4.50 12.74 -14.70
CA GLU A 129 3.41 13.70 -14.54
C GLU A 129 3.27 14.18 -13.09
N TYR A 130 3.37 13.26 -12.13
CA TYR A 130 3.09 13.52 -10.70
C TYR A 130 4.33 13.39 -9.81
N LYS A 131 5.53 13.21 -10.37
CA LYS A 131 6.81 12.88 -9.71
C LYS A 131 6.85 11.51 -9.02
N LEU A 132 5.79 11.10 -8.32
CA LEU A 132 5.76 9.86 -7.55
C LEU A 132 4.36 9.23 -7.55
N LYS A 133 4.32 7.90 -7.66
CA LYS A 133 3.12 7.05 -7.43
C LYS A 133 3.50 5.84 -6.58
N GLY A 134 2.50 5.06 -6.17
CA GLY A 134 2.69 3.77 -5.50
C GLY A 134 2.47 3.79 -3.98
N PHE A 135 1.95 4.88 -3.43
CA PHE A 135 1.61 4.98 -2.00
C PHE A 135 0.10 5.08 -1.77
N CYS A 136 -0.38 4.50 -0.69
CA CYS A 136 -1.80 4.54 -0.37
C CYS A 136 -2.21 5.96 0.08
N VAL A 137 -3.22 6.52 -0.59
CA VAL A 137 -3.81 7.83 -0.26
C VAL A 137 -5.12 7.69 0.53
N MET A 138 -5.41 6.50 1.06
CA MET A 138 -6.61 6.18 1.84
C MET A 138 -7.94 6.61 1.20
N CYS A 139 -8.08 6.40 -0.11
CA CYS A 139 -9.33 6.71 -0.84
C CYS A 139 -10.40 5.61 -0.77
N LEU A 140 -10.09 4.46 -0.16
CA LEU A 140 -10.98 3.28 0.04
C LEU A 140 -11.52 2.58 -1.22
N LYS A 141 -11.27 3.10 -2.43
CA LYS A 141 -11.72 2.49 -3.70
C LYS A 141 -11.31 1.04 -3.92
N CYS A 142 -10.22 0.59 -3.28
CA CYS A 142 -9.79 -0.80 -3.36
C CYS A 142 -10.65 -1.74 -2.51
N ILE A 143 -11.17 -1.28 -1.37
CA ILE A 143 -12.14 -2.03 -0.54
C ILE A 143 -13.44 -2.18 -1.34
N ASP A 144 -13.99 -1.06 -1.84
CA ASP A 144 -15.20 -1.09 -2.70
C ASP A 144 -15.04 -2.01 -3.92
N ALA A 145 -13.83 -2.07 -4.51
CA ALA A 145 -13.54 -2.95 -5.64
C ALA A 145 -13.44 -4.43 -5.22
N CYS A 146 -12.93 -4.72 -4.02
CA CYS A 146 -12.82 -6.06 -3.47
C CYS A 146 -14.18 -6.62 -3.03
N ASP A 147 -15.05 -5.77 -2.48
CA ASP A 147 -16.37 -6.19 -2.02
C ASP A 147 -17.26 -6.60 -3.20
N LYS A 148 -17.11 -5.90 -4.35
CA LYS A 148 -17.81 -6.24 -5.59
C LYS A 148 -17.39 -7.59 -6.20
N THR A 149 -16.27 -8.16 -5.76
CA THR A 149 -15.88 -9.52 -6.15
C THR A 149 -16.37 -10.58 -5.17
N ASN A 150 -17.13 -10.19 -4.12
CA ASN A 150 -17.60 -11.04 -3.02
C ASN A 150 -16.49 -11.74 -2.24
N GLN A 151 -15.27 -11.20 -2.29
CA GLN A 151 -14.11 -11.74 -1.58
C GLN A 151 -13.94 -11.09 -0.21
N ASN A 152 -14.26 -9.79 -0.09
CA ASN A 152 -14.09 -9.00 1.15
C ASN A 152 -12.68 -9.19 1.76
N ALA A 153 -11.67 -9.35 0.90
CA ALA A 153 -10.29 -9.63 1.28
C ALA A 153 -9.51 -8.36 1.67
N LEU A 154 -10.08 -7.17 1.44
CA LEU A 154 -9.54 -5.89 1.90
C LEU A 154 -10.52 -5.25 2.86
N SER A 155 -10.02 -4.78 4.01
CA SER A 155 -10.85 -4.09 5.01
C SER A 155 -10.05 -3.02 5.75
N LEU A 156 -10.73 -2.16 6.50
CA LEU A 156 -10.06 -1.21 7.39
C LEU A 156 -9.60 -1.91 8.66
N LYS A 157 -8.37 -1.61 9.11
CA LYS A 157 -7.84 -2.01 10.43
C LYS A 157 -8.49 -1.20 11.55
#